data_AF-A0A179BXT8-F1
#
_entry.id   AF-A0A179BXT8-F1
#
_cell.length_a   1.000
_cell.length_b   1.000
_cell.length_c   1.000
_cell.angle_alpha   90.00
_cell.angle_beta   90.00
_cell.angle_gamma   90.00
#
_symmetry.space_group_name_H-M   'P 1'
#
loop_
_entity.id
_entity.type
_entity.pdbx_description
1 polymer ?
#
loop_
_entity_poly.entity_id
_entity_poly.type
_entity_poly.pdbx_seq_one_letter_code
_entity_poly.pdbx_strand_id
1 'polypeptide(L)'
;MVIATMNDGDEARIAARTRVKRLGSAKSKAQLRALLLIAPLLIFLLLVFVLPIALLLTRAVDNRAASAALPYTMSALSAWDEQSPPDEALFAAFATDLKQSPRDQIAEVAKRLNYYETGMRSMLLKTARTIRNAEPPYKTAFVAIDPKWETQHYWTIIKNASPPFTDYYLLAALDLERDASGDIGRVSAENAVHVDVLIRTFVVSASVTLICLFLGYPLAALIARSKGAVANTLLILVLLPFWTSLLVRTSAWVVLLQGRGVINSALIWLGLIDPAHPLDLIYNRIGVLIAMTHILLPFMVLPIYSVMKSIPPVYLRAASSLGAPPMSAFLRIYLPMSMPGVSAGGLLVFILALGYYITPALVGGPGDQMVSYFIAYYSNQVTNWGMAAALSTILLVAVLILYAVYNRIVGIDRLRIG
;
A
#
# COMPACT_ATOMS: atom_id res chain seq x y z
N MET A 1 -36.75 19.91 -69.72
CA MET A 1 -35.84 20.55 -68.75
C MET A 1 -36.66 20.85 -67.49
N VAL A 2 -36.80 19.86 -66.60
CA VAL A 2 -37.50 20.03 -65.32
C VAL A 2 -36.42 20.23 -64.27
N ILE A 3 -36.22 21.48 -63.88
CA ILE A 3 -35.39 21.84 -62.74
C ILE A 3 -36.17 21.39 -61.50
N ALA A 4 -35.77 20.28 -60.90
CA ALA A 4 -36.26 19.86 -59.61
C ALA A 4 -35.73 20.87 -58.58
N THR A 5 -36.56 21.85 -58.21
CA THR A 5 -36.30 22.78 -57.11
C THR A 5 -36.23 21.98 -55.81
N MET A 6 -35.03 21.88 -55.24
CA MET A 6 -34.85 21.41 -53.86
C MET A 6 -35.71 22.29 -52.94
N ASN A 7 -36.55 21.66 -52.12
CA ASN A 7 -37.44 22.34 -51.20
C ASN A 7 -36.63 22.90 -50.01
N ASP A 8 -36.96 24.09 -49.51
CA ASP A 8 -36.25 24.79 -48.41
C ASP A 8 -36.03 23.91 -47.17
N GLY A 9 -36.91 22.94 -46.93
CA GLY A 9 -36.81 21.96 -45.84
C GLY A 9 -35.64 20.96 -45.97
N ASP A 10 -35.21 20.63 -47.19
CA ASP A 10 -34.11 19.70 -47.43
C ASP A 10 -32.74 20.39 -47.31
N GLU A 11 -32.63 21.65 -47.74
CA GLU A 11 -31.42 22.46 -47.52
C GLU A 11 -31.16 22.70 -46.03
N ALA A 12 -32.22 23.01 -45.25
CA ALA A 12 -32.11 23.19 -43.81
C ALA A 12 -31.67 21.90 -43.08
N ARG A 13 -32.15 20.73 -43.52
CA ARG A 13 -31.76 19.43 -42.96
C ARG A 13 -30.31 19.05 -43.29
N ILE A 14 -29.84 19.36 -44.50
CA ILE A 14 -28.45 19.13 -44.91
C ILE A 14 -27.51 20.09 -44.17
N ALA A 15 -27.88 21.37 -44.03
CA ALA A 15 -27.12 22.35 -43.27
C ALA A 15 -27.01 21.98 -41.77
N ALA A 16 -28.11 21.51 -41.16
CA ALA A 16 -28.13 21.03 -39.78
C ALA A 16 -27.24 19.80 -39.56
N ARG A 17 -27.32 18.79 -40.44
CA ARG A 17 -26.44 17.60 -40.39
C ARG A 17 -24.96 17.97 -40.54
N THR A 18 -24.66 18.93 -41.41
CA THR A 18 -23.29 19.42 -41.64
C THR A 18 -22.77 20.21 -40.42
N ARG A 19 -23.64 20.99 -39.75
CA ARG A 19 -23.32 21.68 -38.49
C ARG A 19 -23.02 20.69 -37.36
N VAL A 20 -23.83 19.64 -37.20
CA VAL A 20 -23.63 18.60 -36.17
C VAL A 20 -22.32 17.83 -36.40
N LYS A 21 -22.00 17.47 -37.66
CA LYS A 21 -20.70 16.85 -38.00
C LYS A 21 -19.50 17.78 -37.75
N ARG A 22 -19.61 19.07 -38.09
CA ARG A 22 -18.55 20.07 -37.82
C ARG A 22 -18.38 20.32 -36.32
N LEU A 23 -19.46 20.34 -35.54
CA LEU A 23 -19.39 20.45 -34.08
C LEU A 23 -18.76 19.22 -33.43
N GLY A 24 -19.08 18.00 -33.88
CA GLY A 24 -18.46 16.76 -33.39
C GLY A 24 -16.96 16.66 -33.70
N SER A 25 -16.55 17.00 -34.92
CA SER A 25 -15.14 16.99 -35.34
C SER A 25 -14.32 18.13 -34.75
N ALA A 26 -14.89 19.32 -34.56
CA ALA A 26 -14.24 20.43 -33.84
C ALA A 26 -14.05 20.10 -32.35
N LYS A 27 -15.04 19.46 -31.71
CA LYS A 27 -14.95 19.01 -30.31
C LYS A 27 -13.89 17.92 -30.14
N SER A 28 -13.79 16.98 -31.09
CA SER A 28 -12.73 15.95 -31.12
C SER A 28 -11.33 16.55 -31.31
N LYS A 29 -11.16 17.54 -32.21
CA LYS A 29 -9.87 18.23 -32.39
C LYS A 29 -9.47 19.07 -31.16
N ALA A 30 -10.43 19.72 -30.50
CA ALA A 30 -10.19 20.45 -29.26
C ALA A 30 -9.82 19.50 -28.11
N GLN A 31 -10.51 18.37 -27.98
CA GLN A 31 -10.18 17.31 -27.01
C GLN A 31 -8.80 16.69 -27.27
N LEU A 32 -8.44 16.44 -28.53
CA LEU A 32 -7.13 15.92 -28.90
C LEU A 32 -6.02 16.93 -28.59
N ARG A 33 -6.24 18.23 -28.86
CA ARG A 33 -5.30 19.29 -28.46
C ARG A 33 -5.15 19.39 -26.93
N ALA A 34 -6.24 19.31 -26.18
CA ALA A 34 -6.18 19.28 -24.72
C ALA A 34 -5.43 18.03 -24.19
N LEU A 35 -5.68 16.86 -24.79
CA LEU A 35 -4.94 15.63 -24.49
C LEU A 35 -3.45 15.76 -24.81
N LEU A 36 -3.10 16.35 -25.96
CA LEU A 36 -1.69 16.58 -26.34
C LEU A 36 -0.97 17.55 -25.40
N LEU A 37 -1.68 18.54 -24.84
CA LEU A 37 -1.09 19.45 -23.83
C LEU A 37 -0.83 18.74 -22.49
N ILE A 38 -1.65 17.74 -22.12
CA ILE A 38 -1.51 16.98 -20.87
C ILE A 38 -0.60 15.75 -21.07
N ALA A 39 -0.46 15.25 -22.30
CA ALA A 39 0.25 14.03 -22.63
C ALA A 39 1.70 13.99 -22.11
N PRO A 40 2.53 15.04 -22.21
CA PRO A 40 3.89 15.00 -21.67
C PRO A 40 3.91 14.73 -20.15
N LEU A 41 3.03 15.38 -19.39
CA LEU A 41 2.90 15.19 -17.95
C LEU A 41 2.39 13.78 -17.62
N LEU A 42 1.42 13.28 -18.38
CA LEU A 42 0.84 11.96 -18.17
C LEU A 42 1.85 10.85 -18.51
N ILE A 43 2.58 10.99 -19.61
CA ILE A 43 3.68 10.08 -19.99
C ILE A 43 4.78 10.11 -18.93
N PHE A 44 5.18 11.29 -18.47
CA PHE A 44 6.15 11.43 -17.38
C PHE A 44 5.68 10.68 -16.13
N LEU A 45 4.41 10.86 -15.71
CA LEU A 45 3.85 10.17 -14.56
C LEU A 45 3.80 8.65 -14.75
N LEU A 46 3.42 8.18 -15.95
CA LEU A 46 3.39 6.76 -16.27
C LEU A 46 4.79 6.14 -16.23
N LEU A 47 5.79 6.80 -16.82
CA LEU A 47 7.15 6.27 -16.92
C LEU A 47 7.93 6.35 -15.61
N VAL A 48 7.74 7.41 -14.82
CA VAL A 48 8.54 7.66 -13.61
C VAL A 48 7.91 7.05 -12.36
N PHE A 49 6.58 6.96 -12.30
CA PHE A 49 5.89 6.43 -11.10
C PHE A 49 5.18 5.11 -11.39
N VAL A 50 4.26 5.07 -12.36
CA VAL A 50 3.38 3.90 -12.53
C VAL A 50 4.13 2.67 -13.01
N LEU A 51 5.00 2.82 -14.02
CA LEU A 51 5.75 1.70 -14.61
C LEU A 51 6.75 1.10 -13.60
N PRO A 52 7.61 1.87 -12.89
CA PRO A 52 8.50 1.30 -11.88
C PRO A 52 7.75 0.61 -10.74
N ILE A 53 6.62 1.17 -10.28
CA ILE A 53 5.78 0.52 -9.28
C ILE A 53 5.21 -0.79 -9.82
N ALA A 54 4.65 -0.80 -11.04
CA ALA A 54 4.12 -2.01 -11.65
C ALA A 54 5.20 -3.10 -11.80
N LEU A 55 6.39 -2.73 -12.27
CA LEU A 55 7.54 -3.64 -12.38
C LEU A 55 8.06 -4.12 -11.02
N LEU A 56 7.90 -3.33 -9.96
CA LEU A 56 8.23 -3.77 -8.60
C LEU A 56 7.18 -4.76 -8.08
N LEU A 57 5.90 -4.51 -8.32
CA LEU A 57 4.82 -5.39 -7.88
C LEU A 57 4.86 -6.77 -8.54
N THR A 58 5.37 -6.90 -9.77
CA THR A 58 5.57 -8.22 -10.39
C THR A 58 6.57 -9.09 -9.63
N ARG A 59 7.47 -8.50 -8.82
CA ARG A 59 8.39 -9.25 -7.95
C ARG A 59 7.66 -10.09 -6.91
N ALA A 60 6.41 -9.77 -6.58
CA ALA A 60 5.59 -10.59 -5.68
C ALA A 60 5.36 -12.01 -6.20
N VAL A 61 5.44 -12.21 -7.53
CA VAL A 61 5.22 -13.50 -8.19
C VAL A 61 6.39 -13.97 -9.05
N ASP A 62 7.45 -13.17 -9.19
CA ASP A 62 8.57 -13.48 -10.08
C ASP A 62 9.56 -14.47 -9.43
N ASN A 63 9.69 -15.65 -10.04
CA ASN A 63 10.65 -16.68 -9.65
C ASN A 63 11.70 -16.98 -10.74
N ARG A 64 11.73 -16.20 -11.82
CA ARG A 64 12.54 -16.48 -13.04
C ARG A 64 14.04 -16.64 -12.76
N ALA A 65 14.59 -15.87 -11.82
CA ALA A 65 16.02 -15.96 -11.49
C ALA A 65 16.45 -17.32 -10.93
N ALA A 66 15.60 -18.00 -10.13
CA ALA A 66 15.90 -19.34 -9.62
C ALA A 66 15.61 -20.41 -10.67
N SER A 67 14.54 -20.24 -11.46
CA SER A 67 14.22 -21.13 -12.57
C SER A 67 15.34 -21.13 -13.64
N ALA A 68 15.92 -19.96 -13.92
CA ALA A 68 17.05 -19.81 -14.83
C ALA A 68 18.35 -20.46 -14.34
N ALA A 69 18.46 -20.72 -13.03
CA ALA A 69 19.63 -21.36 -12.44
C ALA A 69 19.61 -22.89 -12.58
N LEU A 70 18.43 -23.48 -12.83
CA LEU A 70 18.22 -24.93 -12.89
C LEU A 70 17.54 -25.41 -14.21
N PRO A 71 17.96 -24.98 -15.41
CA PRO A 71 17.30 -25.32 -16.66
C PRO A 71 17.29 -26.83 -16.96
N TYR A 72 18.40 -27.55 -16.71
CA TYR A 72 18.46 -28.99 -17.00
C TYR A 72 17.64 -29.79 -16.00
N THR A 73 17.73 -29.45 -14.72
CA THR A 73 16.96 -30.05 -13.63
C THR A 73 15.47 -29.84 -13.86
N MET A 74 15.08 -28.67 -14.37
CA MET A 74 13.68 -28.39 -14.66
C MET A 74 13.11 -29.25 -15.77
N SER A 75 13.88 -29.44 -16.84
CA SER A 75 13.53 -30.38 -17.90
C SER A 75 13.36 -31.80 -17.34
N ALA A 76 14.32 -32.28 -16.53
CA ALA A 76 14.27 -33.62 -15.93
C ALA A 76 13.09 -33.79 -14.94
N LEU A 77 12.84 -32.81 -14.07
CA LEU A 77 11.74 -32.84 -13.10
C LEU A 77 10.36 -32.79 -13.77
N SER A 78 10.24 -32.18 -14.95
CA SER A 78 8.98 -32.18 -15.69
C SER A 78 8.57 -33.57 -16.20
N ALA A 79 9.54 -34.44 -16.47
CA ALA A 79 9.33 -35.81 -16.93
C ALA A 79 9.21 -36.84 -15.79
N TRP A 80 9.55 -36.44 -14.56
CA TRP A 80 9.52 -37.31 -13.38
C TRP A 80 8.09 -37.44 -12.80
N ASP A 81 7.69 -38.68 -12.52
CA ASP A 81 6.34 -39.10 -12.10
C ASP A 81 5.99 -38.77 -10.63
N GLU A 82 6.95 -38.20 -9.88
CA GLU A 82 6.83 -37.87 -8.45
C GLU A 82 6.49 -39.07 -7.56
N GLN A 83 6.61 -40.30 -8.03
CA GLN A 83 6.21 -41.51 -7.30
C GLN A 83 7.39 -42.47 -7.13
N SER A 84 8.33 -42.43 -8.08
CA SER A 84 9.57 -43.18 -8.04
C SER A 84 10.70 -42.36 -7.41
N PRO A 85 11.67 -42.98 -6.71
CA PRO A 85 12.85 -42.27 -6.25
C PRO A 85 13.62 -41.68 -7.44
N PRO A 86 14.27 -40.52 -7.27
CA PRO A 86 15.01 -39.83 -8.33
C PRO A 86 16.04 -40.75 -9.00
N ASP A 87 16.02 -40.76 -10.33
CA ASP A 87 16.91 -41.56 -11.17
C ASP A 87 18.25 -40.85 -11.40
N GLU A 88 19.24 -41.58 -11.91
CA GLU A 88 20.58 -41.03 -12.16
C GLU A 88 20.55 -39.86 -13.16
N ALA A 89 19.60 -39.86 -14.10
CA ALA A 89 19.44 -38.77 -15.07
C ALA A 89 19.05 -37.46 -14.39
N LEU A 90 18.13 -37.50 -13.41
CA LEU A 90 17.73 -36.33 -12.63
C LEU A 90 18.90 -35.80 -11.77
N PHE A 91 19.68 -36.69 -11.14
CA PHE A 91 20.90 -36.29 -10.42
C PHE A 91 21.94 -35.67 -11.34
N ALA A 92 22.13 -36.21 -12.56
CA ALA A 92 23.07 -35.69 -13.53
C ALA A 92 22.65 -34.30 -14.05
N ALA A 93 21.36 -34.10 -14.32
CA ALA A 93 20.81 -32.80 -14.69
C ALA A 93 21.04 -31.75 -13.59
N PHE A 94 20.80 -32.11 -12.33
CA PHE A 94 21.05 -31.23 -11.19
C PHE A 94 22.52 -30.93 -10.96
N ALA A 95 23.40 -31.94 -11.06
CA ALA A 95 24.84 -31.74 -11.00
C ALA A 95 25.33 -30.76 -12.10
N THR A 96 24.74 -30.84 -13.29
CA THR A 96 25.09 -29.98 -14.44
C THR A 96 24.72 -28.54 -14.15
N ASP A 97 23.51 -28.29 -13.65
CA ASP A 97 23.09 -26.95 -13.26
C ASP A 97 23.95 -26.38 -12.12
N LEU A 98 24.22 -27.16 -11.07
CA LEU A 98 25.07 -26.73 -9.96
C LEU A 98 26.51 -26.41 -10.39
N LYS A 99 27.00 -27.05 -11.45
CA LYS A 99 28.34 -26.80 -12.02
C LYS A 99 28.39 -25.57 -12.93
N GLN A 100 27.37 -25.38 -13.77
CA GLN A 100 27.35 -24.37 -14.83
C GLN A 100 26.79 -23.03 -14.34
N SER A 101 25.86 -23.03 -13.39
CA SER A 101 25.19 -21.82 -12.94
C SER A 101 26.08 -20.96 -12.03
N PRO A 102 25.99 -19.62 -12.14
CA PRO A 102 26.68 -18.69 -11.25
C PRO A 102 26.37 -18.94 -9.77
N ARG A 103 27.36 -18.74 -8.90
CA ARG A 103 27.23 -19.01 -7.45
C ARG A 103 26.15 -18.18 -6.76
N ASP A 104 25.94 -16.95 -7.21
CA ASP A 104 24.89 -16.05 -6.74
C ASP A 104 23.49 -16.57 -7.10
N GLN A 105 23.31 -17.14 -8.29
CA GLN A 105 22.05 -17.75 -8.70
C GLN A 105 21.75 -19.02 -7.88
N ILE A 106 22.75 -19.88 -7.66
CA ILE A 106 22.60 -21.05 -6.79
C ILE A 106 22.31 -20.63 -5.34
N ALA A 107 22.92 -19.55 -4.85
CA ALA A 107 22.61 -19.03 -3.52
C ALA A 107 21.17 -18.50 -3.41
N GLU A 108 20.63 -17.91 -4.46
CA GLU A 108 19.23 -17.47 -4.52
C GLU A 108 18.26 -18.67 -4.55
N VAL A 109 18.56 -19.72 -5.33
CA VAL A 109 17.82 -21.00 -5.28
C VAL A 109 17.85 -21.57 -3.86
N ALA A 110 19.04 -21.65 -3.25
CA ALA A 110 19.21 -22.17 -1.90
C ALA A 110 18.40 -21.38 -0.86
N LYS A 111 18.38 -20.05 -0.98
CA LYS A 111 17.56 -19.17 -0.14
C LYS A 111 16.08 -19.50 -0.28
N ARG A 112 15.60 -19.75 -1.51
CA ARG A 112 14.19 -20.07 -1.79
C ARG A 112 13.78 -21.45 -1.30
N LEU A 113 14.59 -22.48 -1.55
CA LEU A 113 14.29 -23.82 -1.05
C LEU A 113 14.21 -23.86 0.48
N ASN A 114 14.95 -22.98 1.15
CA ASN A 114 14.91 -22.84 2.61
C ASN A 114 13.62 -22.22 3.14
N TYR A 115 12.77 -21.64 2.29
CA TYR A 115 11.44 -21.22 2.67
C TYR A 115 10.46 -22.40 2.78
N TYR A 116 10.68 -23.44 1.98
CA TYR A 116 9.84 -24.64 1.99
C TYR A 116 10.29 -25.62 3.09
N GLU A 117 11.60 -25.70 3.36
CA GLU A 117 12.13 -26.63 4.35
C GLU A 117 13.40 -26.07 5.00
N THR A 118 13.41 -26.03 6.33
CA THR A 118 14.53 -25.47 7.09
C THR A 118 15.79 -26.31 6.90
N GLY A 119 16.92 -25.66 6.60
CA GLY A 119 18.21 -26.32 6.40
C GLY A 119 18.53 -26.67 4.95
N MET A 120 17.55 -26.55 4.03
CA MET A 120 17.77 -26.75 2.59
C MET A 120 18.84 -25.82 2.02
N ARG A 121 18.96 -24.58 2.53
CA ARG A 121 20.00 -23.65 2.08
C ARG A 121 21.39 -24.23 2.30
N SER A 122 21.65 -24.69 3.52
CA SER A 122 22.96 -25.20 3.92
C SER A 122 23.28 -26.49 3.18
N MET A 123 22.31 -27.39 3.05
CA MET A 123 22.42 -28.64 2.30
C MET A 123 22.74 -28.38 0.83
N LEU A 124 22.01 -27.47 0.16
CA LEU A 124 22.24 -27.15 -1.25
C LEU A 124 23.61 -26.49 -1.47
N LEU A 125 23.98 -25.52 -0.65
CA LEU A 125 25.27 -24.82 -0.79
C LEU A 125 26.46 -25.74 -0.53
N LYS A 126 26.36 -26.66 0.44
CA LYS A 126 27.36 -27.71 0.67
C LYS A 126 27.48 -28.60 -0.56
N THR A 127 26.34 -29.03 -1.11
CA THR A 127 26.26 -29.90 -2.28
C THR A 127 26.85 -29.25 -3.52
N ALA A 128 26.44 -28.02 -3.83
CA ALA A 128 26.95 -27.26 -4.97
C ALA A 128 28.47 -27.04 -4.92
N ARG A 129 29.03 -26.87 -3.72
CA ARG A 129 30.48 -26.73 -3.53
C ARG A 129 31.22 -28.03 -3.81
N THR A 130 30.73 -29.16 -3.31
CA THR A 130 31.39 -30.46 -3.42
C THR A 130 31.20 -31.08 -4.80
N ILE A 131 30.01 -30.97 -5.38
CA ILE A 131 29.67 -31.61 -6.66
C ILE A 131 30.44 -31.03 -7.85
N ARG A 132 30.98 -29.81 -7.70
CA ARG A 132 31.68 -29.11 -8.78
C ARG A 132 32.84 -29.91 -9.36
N ASN A 133 33.50 -30.71 -8.51
CA ASN A 133 34.64 -31.55 -8.88
C ASN A 133 34.30 -33.05 -8.92
N ALA A 134 33.05 -33.43 -8.69
CA ALA A 134 32.64 -34.84 -8.69
C ALA A 134 32.39 -35.36 -10.11
N GLU A 135 32.67 -36.63 -10.35
CA GLU A 135 32.37 -37.33 -11.61
C GLU A 135 31.16 -38.26 -11.43
N PRO A 136 30.48 -38.67 -12.54
CA PRO A 136 29.39 -39.65 -12.47
C PRO A 136 29.88 -41.00 -11.87
N PRO A 137 29.03 -41.77 -11.16
CA PRO A 137 27.59 -41.56 -10.97
C PRO A 137 27.26 -40.55 -9.86
N TYR A 138 26.46 -39.55 -10.20
CA TYR A 138 26.11 -38.43 -9.35
C TYR A 138 25.17 -38.81 -8.21
N LYS A 139 24.26 -39.78 -8.36
CA LYS A 139 23.38 -40.21 -7.26
C LYS A 139 24.18 -40.59 -6.01
N THR A 140 25.22 -41.41 -6.19
CA THR A 140 26.10 -41.84 -5.09
C THR A 140 26.86 -40.67 -4.47
N ALA A 141 27.34 -39.72 -5.30
CA ALA A 141 28.05 -38.53 -4.83
C ALA A 141 27.15 -37.60 -4.00
N PHE A 142 25.90 -37.39 -4.41
CA PHE A 142 24.94 -36.57 -3.67
C PHE A 142 24.58 -37.21 -2.32
N VAL A 143 24.25 -38.50 -2.30
CA VAL A 143 23.89 -39.22 -1.07
C VAL A 143 25.06 -39.27 -0.09
N ALA A 144 26.31 -39.37 -0.58
CA ALA A 144 27.50 -39.28 0.25
C ALA A 144 27.71 -37.89 0.90
N ILE A 145 27.23 -36.81 0.26
CA ILE A 145 27.30 -35.45 0.82
C ILE A 145 26.24 -35.24 1.90
N ASP A 146 25.01 -35.67 1.61
CA ASP A 146 23.87 -35.63 2.53
C ASP A 146 22.87 -36.75 2.17
N PRO A 147 22.60 -37.70 3.08
CA PRO A 147 21.67 -38.81 2.83
C PRO A 147 20.26 -38.36 2.45
N LYS A 148 19.87 -37.14 2.84
CA LYS A 148 18.57 -36.56 2.51
C LYS A 148 18.29 -36.49 1.00
N TRP A 149 19.32 -36.40 0.16
CA TRP A 149 19.15 -36.37 -1.30
C TRP A 149 18.52 -37.64 -1.88
N GLU A 150 18.57 -38.77 -1.18
CA GLU A 150 17.89 -40.00 -1.60
C GLU A 150 16.36 -39.91 -1.43
N THR A 151 15.90 -39.01 -0.56
CA THR A 151 14.48 -38.90 -0.21
C THR A 151 13.72 -38.09 -1.26
N GLN A 152 12.60 -38.64 -1.72
CA GLN A 152 11.68 -38.02 -2.69
C GLN A 152 11.22 -36.60 -2.29
N HIS A 153 10.93 -36.39 -0.99
CA HIS A 153 10.48 -35.12 -0.40
C HIS A 153 11.25 -33.90 -0.91
N TYR A 154 12.58 -33.96 -0.91
CA TYR A 154 13.42 -32.82 -1.28
C TYR A 154 13.38 -32.51 -2.78
N TRP A 155 13.16 -33.51 -3.62
CA TRP A 155 13.00 -33.34 -5.07
C TRP A 155 11.64 -32.77 -5.41
N THR A 156 10.59 -33.18 -4.69
CA THR A 156 9.26 -32.56 -4.78
C THR A 156 9.32 -31.08 -4.37
N ILE A 157 10.06 -30.72 -3.32
CA ILE A 157 10.29 -29.32 -2.95
C ILE A 157 10.99 -28.55 -4.08
N ILE A 158 12.04 -29.12 -4.69
CA ILE A 158 12.71 -28.47 -5.83
C ILE A 158 11.74 -28.30 -7.00
N LYS A 159 10.95 -29.33 -7.32
CA LYS A 159 9.94 -29.27 -8.38
C LYS A 159 8.92 -28.15 -8.14
N ASN A 160 8.41 -28.03 -6.91
CA ASN A 160 7.42 -27.03 -6.53
C ASN A 160 8.00 -25.61 -6.44
N ALA A 161 9.28 -25.47 -6.08
CA ALA A 161 9.94 -24.17 -5.91
C ALA A 161 10.56 -23.60 -7.19
N SER A 162 10.65 -24.38 -8.27
CA SER A 162 11.37 -24.00 -9.49
C SER A 162 10.54 -23.44 -10.68
N PRO A 163 9.18 -23.42 -10.68
CA PRO A 163 8.42 -22.75 -11.75
C PRO A 163 8.78 -21.26 -11.88
N PRO A 164 8.67 -20.63 -13.07
CA PRO A 164 9.08 -19.24 -13.27
C PRO A 164 8.21 -18.22 -12.51
N PHE A 165 7.05 -18.65 -12.02
CA PHE A 165 6.17 -17.85 -11.18
C PHE A 165 5.92 -18.55 -9.85
N THR A 166 5.72 -17.77 -8.79
CA THR A 166 5.43 -18.27 -7.45
C THR A 166 4.29 -17.47 -6.83
N ASP A 167 3.49 -18.11 -5.98
CA ASP A 167 2.50 -17.46 -5.12
C ASP A 167 2.94 -17.39 -3.65
N TYR A 168 4.11 -17.96 -3.33
CA TYR A 168 4.66 -18.06 -1.98
C TYR A 168 4.60 -16.73 -1.22
N TYR A 169 5.07 -15.63 -1.81
CA TYR A 169 5.09 -14.34 -1.11
C TYR A 169 3.70 -13.77 -0.88
N LEU A 170 2.76 -13.98 -1.81
CA LEU A 170 1.38 -13.53 -1.67
C LEU A 170 0.64 -14.32 -0.60
N LEU A 171 0.85 -15.64 -0.56
CA LEU A 171 0.31 -16.50 0.49
C LEU A 171 0.91 -16.14 1.85
N ALA A 172 2.24 -16.02 1.94
CA ALA A 172 2.93 -15.68 3.18
C ALA A 172 2.50 -14.31 3.73
N ALA A 173 2.23 -13.34 2.87
CA ALA A 173 1.72 -12.03 3.27
C ALA A 173 0.26 -12.05 3.79
N LEU A 174 -0.44 -13.17 3.62
CA LEU A 174 -1.76 -13.47 4.20
C LEU A 174 -1.71 -14.55 5.28
N ASP A 175 -0.50 -14.86 5.79
CA ASP A 175 -0.26 -15.93 6.78
C ASP A 175 -0.75 -17.31 6.28
N LEU A 176 -0.58 -17.56 4.98
CA LEU A 176 -0.87 -18.82 4.31
C LEU A 176 0.43 -19.46 3.80
N GLU A 177 0.46 -20.79 3.74
CA GLU A 177 1.54 -21.56 3.17
C GLU A 177 1.01 -22.71 2.31
N ARG A 178 1.83 -23.21 1.39
CA ARG A 178 1.56 -24.45 0.67
C ARG A 178 2.23 -25.59 1.40
N ASP A 179 1.47 -26.63 1.69
CA ASP A 179 2.04 -27.86 2.24
C ASP A 179 2.75 -28.70 1.16
N ALA A 180 3.34 -29.82 1.58
CA ALA A 180 4.05 -30.72 0.67
C ALA A 180 3.14 -31.37 -0.40
N SER A 181 1.83 -31.43 -0.15
CA SER A 181 0.82 -31.92 -1.08
C SER A 181 0.36 -30.84 -2.07
N GLY A 182 0.79 -29.58 -1.87
CA GLY A 182 0.41 -28.43 -2.68
C GLY A 182 -0.88 -27.77 -2.22
N ASP A 183 -1.49 -28.23 -1.13
CA ASP A 183 -2.69 -27.62 -0.55
C ASP A 183 -2.35 -26.36 0.23
N ILE A 184 -3.28 -25.40 0.26
CA ILE A 184 -3.08 -24.11 0.94
C ILE A 184 -3.56 -24.24 2.38
N GLY A 185 -2.62 -24.18 3.31
CA GLY A 185 -2.83 -24.17 4.75
C GLY A 185 -2.57 -22.79 5.37
N ARG A 186 -2.94 -22.65 6.66
CA ARG A 186 -2.49 -21.53 7.48
C ARG A 186 -1.14 -21.86 8.08
N VAL A 187 -0.25 -20.87 8.16
CA VAL A 187 0.98 -21.01 8.92
C VAL A 187 0.67 -21.22 10.41
N SER A 188 1.61 -21.83 11.12
CA SER A 188 1.52 -21.98 12.59
C SER A 188 1.27 -20.64 13.28
N ALA A 189 0.53 -20.62 14.40
CA ALA A 189 0.15 -19.40 15.11
C ALA A 189 1.34 -18.47 15.47
N GLU A 190 2.52 -19.03 15.72
CA GLU A 190 3.74 -18.27 16.02
C GLU A 190 4.28 -17.48 14.82
N ASN A 191 3.96 -17.93 13.59
CA ASN A 191 4.42 -17.34 12.32
C ASN A 191 3.33 -16.48 11.64
N ALA A 192 2.10 -16.52 12.13
CA ALA A 192 0.97 -15.76 11.59
C ALA A 192 1.00 -14.31 12.11
N VAL A 193 1.74 -13.43 11.42
CA VAL A 193 1.97 -12.05 11.87
C VAL A 193 1.41 -11.02 10.89
N HIS A 194 1.32 -11.33 9.60
CA HIS A 194 1.04 -10.34 8.56
C HIS A 194 -0.41 -9.87 8.55
N VAL A 195 -1.38 -10.78 8.75
CA VAL A 195 -2.80 -10.46 8.80
C VAL A 195 -3.11 -9.58 10.00
N ASP A 196 -2.54 -9.89 11.16
CA ASP A 196 -2.68 -9.07 12.37
C ASP A 196 -2.11 -7.67 12.17
N VAL A 197 -0.95 -7.55 11.52
CA VAL A 197 -0.34 -6.27 11.16
C VAL A 197 -1.20 -5.51 10.14
N LEU A 198 -1.84 -6.20 9.19
CA LEU A 198 -2.76 -5.59 8.22
C LEU A 198 -4.01 -5.03 8.91
N ILE A 199 -4.68 -5.83 9.74
CA ILE A 199 -5.85 -5.40 10.54
C ILE A 199 -5.47 -4.21 11.41
N ARG A 200 -4.35 -4.30 12.13
CA ARG A 200 -3.83 -3.21 12.95
C ARG A 200 -3.61 -1.94 12.14
N THR A 201 -3.03 -2.05 10.94
CA THR A 201 -2.79 -0.91 10.05
C THR A 201 -4.10 -0.22 9.67
N PHE A 202 -5.16 -0.98 9.40
CA PHE A 202 -6.49 -0.44 9.14
C PHE A 202 -7.12 0.20 10.38
N VAL A 203 -7.07 -0.48 11.53
CA VAL A 203 -7.65 0.02 12.79
C VAL A 203 -6.98 1.33 13.23
N VAL A 204 -5.65 1.41 13.15
CA VAL A 204 -4.88 2.60 13.52
C VAL A 204 -5.19 3.74 12.55
N SER A 205 -5.14 3.48 11.25
CA SER A 205 -5.43 4.49 10.23
C SER A 205 -6.86 5.03 10.36
N ALA A 206 -7.84 4.16 10.61
CA ALA A 206 -9.22 4.56 10.88
C ALA A 206 -9.33 5.40 12.16
N SER A 207 -8.68 4.96 13.25
CA SER A 207 -8.69 5.69 14.52
C SER A 207 -8.09 7.09 14.37
N VAL A 208 -6.92 7.22 13.73
CA VAL A 208 -6.29 8.52 13.47
C VAL A 208 -7.19 9.38 12.59
N THR A 209 -7.82 8.81 11.56
CA THR A 209 -8.74 9.55 10.68
C THR A 209 -9.94 10.10 11.46
N LEU A 210 -10.53 9.30 12.35
CA LEU A 210 -11.65 9.71 13.18
C LEU A 210 -11.26 10.79 14.19
N ILE A 211 -10.10 10.65 14.84
CA ILE A 211 -9.58 11.66 15.78
C ILE A 211 -9.29 12.97 15.02
N CYS A 212 -8.63 12.89 13.86
CA CYS A 212 -8.39 14.03 12.99
C CYS A 212 -9.70 14.69 12.55
N LEU A 213 -10.75 13.92 12.23
CA LEU A 213 -12.06 14.48 11.88
C LEU A 213 -12.70 15.19 13.08
N PHE A 214 -12.67 14.55 14.25
CA PHE A 214 -13.25 15.10 15.48
C PHE A 214 -12.60 16.42 15.89
N LEU A 215 -11.28 16.55 15.75
CA LEU A 215 -10.53 17.77 16.07
C LEU A 215 -10.50 18.77 14.90
N GLY A 216 -10.39 18.27 13.67
CA GLY A 216 -10.21 19.05 12.46
C GLY A 216 -11.49 19.73 11.98
N TYR A 217 -12.65 19.09 12.16
CA TYR A 217 -13.94 19.69 11.81
C TYR A 217 -14.24 20.98 12.60
N PRO A 218 -14.20 21.00 13.96
CA PRO A 218 -14.46 22.22 14.70
C PRO A 218 -13.39 23.29 14.42
N LEU A 219 -12.12 22.89 14.26
CA LEU A 219 -11.06 23.82 13.89
C LEU A 219 -11.30 24.45 12.51
N ALA A 220 -11.65 23.66 11.50
CA ALA A 220 -12.00 24.17 10.17
C ALA A 220 -13.21 25.09 10.20
N ALA A 221 -14.24 24.75 10.98
CA ALA A 221 -15.43 25.59 11.16
C ALA A 221 -15.10 26.91 11.86
N LEU A 222 -14.22 26.91 12.87
CA LEU A 222 -13.72 28.11 13.54
C LEU A 222 -12.98 29.01 12.54
N ILE A 223 -12.08 28.44 11.74
CA ILE A 223 -11.32 29.19 10.73
C ILE A 223 -12.27 29.79 9.68
N ALA A 224 -13.22 29.01 9.17
CA ALA A 224 -14.16 29.45 8.13
C ALA A 224 -15.08 30.59 8.58
N ARG A 225 -15.38 30.68 9.88
CA ARG A 225 -16.24 31.73 10.46
C ARG A 225 -15.46 32.93 11.00
N SER A 226 -14.14 32.80 11.15
CA SER A 226 -13.28 33.86 11.67
C SER A 226 -13.04 34.98 10.64
N LYS A 227 -12.85 36.21 11.12
CA LYS A 227 -12.60 37.38 10.27
C LYS A 227 -11.10 37.54 10.00
N GLY A 228 -10.75 37.82 8.74
CA GLY A 228 -9.46 38.35 8.28
C GLY A 228 -8.23 37.81 9.03
N ALA A 229 -7.66 38.65 9.91
CA ALA A 229 -6.44 38.37 10.64
C ALA A 229 -6.50 37.08 11.48
N VAL A 230 -7.61 36.81 12.19
CA VAL A 230 -7.74 35.62 13.04
C VAL A 230 -7.75 34.35 12.18
N ALA A 231 -8.49 34.37 11.06
CA ALA A 231 -8.52 33.23 10.14
C ALA A 231 -7.12 32.96 9.55
N ASN A 232 -6.40 34.01 9.16
CA ASN A 232 -5.04 33.89 8.64
C ASN A 232 -4.07 33.35 9.68
N THR A 233 -4.10 33.84 10.93
CA THR A 233 -3.25 33.32 12.00
C THR A 233 -3.52 31.84 12.30
N LEU A 234 -4.79 31.44 12.39
CA LEU A 234 -5.14 30.04 12.62
C LEU A 234 -4.69 29.14 11.45
N LEU A 235 -4.83 29.61 10.20
CA LEU A 235 -4.31 28.88 9.03
C LEU A 235 -2.79 28.76 9.06
N ILE A 236 -2.06 29.82 9.45
CA ILE A 236 -0.61 29.78 9.61
C ILE A 236 -0.23 28.72 10.66
N LEU A 237 -0.92 28.68 11.81
CA LEU A 237 -0.65 27.68 12.85
C LEU A 237 -0.90 26.25 12.36
N VAL A 238 -1.93 26.02 11.55
CA VAL A 238 -2.23 24.71 10.95
C VAL A 238 -1.18 24.32 9.89
N LEU A 239 -0.64 25.31 9.16
CA LEU A 239 0.32 25.08 8.08
C LEU A 239 1.78 25.03 8.56
N LEU A 240 2.09 25.61 9.72
CA LEU A 240 3.42 25.64 10.32
C LEU A 240 4.10 24.25 10.35
N PRO A 241 3.41 23.15 10.67
CA PRO A 241 4.05 21.84 10.75
C PRO A 241 4.55 21.29 9.40
N PHE A 242 4.09 21.82 8.26
CA PHE A 242 4.61 21.43 6.93
C PHE A 242 6.03 21.92 6.68
N TRP A 243 6.46 22.97 7.37
CA TRP A 243 7.79 23.57 7.21
C TRP A 243 8.87 22.77 7.97
N THR A 244 8.44 21.84 8.81
CA THR A 244 9.32 21.00 9.62
C THR A 244 9.35 19.58 9.07
N SER A 245 10.53 18.97 9.06
CA SER A 245 10.68 17.56 8.64
C SER A 245 9.87 16.62 9.52
N LEU A 246 9.28 15.60 8.89
CA LEU A 246 8.54 14.55 9.59
C LEU A 246 9.36 13.90 10.72
N LEU A 247 10.65 13.66 10.46
CA LEU A 247 11.53 13.01 11.42
C LEU A 247 11.74 13.89 12.65
N VAL A 248 11.99 15.19 12.45
CA VAL A 248 12.15 16.17 13.55
C VAL A 248 10.89 16.24 14.41
N ARG A 249 9.71 16.32 13.78
CA ARG A 249 8.43 16.34 14.50
C ARG A 249 8.21 15.06 15.31
N THR A 250 8.57 13.92 14.74
CA THR A 250 8.43 12.62 15.42
C THR A 250 9.38 12.52 16.61
N SER A 251 10.64 12.92 16.45
CA SER A 251 11.61 12.96 17.55
C SER A 251 11.20 13.94 18.65
N ALA A 252 10.60 15.09 18.30
CA ALA A 252 10.04 16.00 19.28
C ALA A 252 8.92 15.33 20.10
N TRP A 253 8.01 14.58 19.46
CA TRP A 253 6.98 13.81 20.16
C TRP A 253 7.57 12.73 21.07
N VAL A 254 8.66 12.05 20.65
CA VAL A 254 9.38 11.11 21.51
C VAL A 254 9.81 11.79 22.82
N VAL A 255 10.43 12.97 22.75
CA VAL A 255 10.87 13.70 23.95
C VAL A 255 9.69 14.21 24.79
N LEU A 256 8.63 14.70 24.15
CA LEU A 256 7.45 15.24 24.85
C LEU A 256 6.65 14.17 25.61
N LEU A 257 6.54 12.96 25.04
CA LEU A 257 5.72 11.85 25.56
C LEU A 257 6.47 10.91 26.51
N GLN A 258 7.78 11.09 26.70
CA GLN A 258 8.53 10.32 27.69
C GLN A 258 7.94 10.49 29.11
N GLY A 259 8.22 9.53 29.99
CA GLY A 259 7.78 9.58 31.39
C GLY A 259 8.23 10.86 32.13
N ARG A 260 9.43 11.36 31.82
CA ARG A 260 9.97 12.66 32.30
C ARG A 260 9.84 13.79 31.26
N GLY A 261 8.99 13.60 30.25
CA GLY A 261 8.74 14.56 29.20
C GLY A 261 7.94 15.77 29.68
N VAL A 262 7.80 16.76 28.82
CA VAL A 262 7.09 18.01 29.12
C VAL A 262 5.63 17.76 29.47
N ILE A 263 4.97 16.80 28.81
CA ILE A 263 3.54 16.53 29.03
C ILE A 263 3.30 15.96 30.42
N ASN A 264 4.02 14.90 30.80
CA ASN A 264 3.93 14.33 32.15
C ASN A 264 4.33 15.36 33.21
N SER A 265 5.40 16.12 32.99
CA SER A 265 5.84 17.17 33.92
C SER A 265 4.78 18.25 34.13
N ALA A 266 4.09 18.68 33.06
CA ALA A 266 3.01 19.67 33.15
C ALA A 266 1.77 19.10 33.86
N LEU A 267 1.41 17.84 33.62
CA LEU A 267 0.29 17.18 34.29
C LEU A 267 0.55 16.99 35.79
N ILE A 268 1.78 16.64 36.17
CA ILE A 268 2.21 16.57 37.58
C ILE A 268 2.14 17.96 38.22
N TRP A 269 2.66 18.99 37.53
CA TRP A 269 2.63 20.37 38.03
C TRP A 269 1.21 20.91 38.23
N LEU A 270 0.27 20.54 37.36
CA LEU A 270 -1.15 20.86 37.49
C LEU A 270 -1.87 20.03 38.57
N GLY A 271 -1.21 19.07 39.21
CA GLY A 271 -1.79 18.17 40.21
C GLY A 271 -2.78 17.16 39.63
N LEU A 272 -2.74 16.89 38.31
CA LEU A 272 -3.64 15.96 37.64
C LEU A 272 -3.18 14.51 37.73
N ILE A 273 -1.88 14.26 37.93
CA ILE A 273 -1.29 12.93 38.07
C ILE A 273 -0.25 12.90 39.20
N ASP A 274 -0.05 11.72 39.77
CA ASP A 274 0.93 11.50 40.85
C ASP A 274 2.36 11.49 40.28
N PRO A 275 3.31 12.25 40.87
CA PRO A 275 4.74 12.18 40.53
C PRO A 275 5.33 10.76 40.52
N ALA A 276 4.82 9.85 41.34
CA ALA A 276 5.33 8.48 41.47
C ALA A 276 4.88 7.57 40.30
N HIS A 277 3.82 7.92 39.59
CA HIS A 277 3.22 7.10 38.53
C HIS A 277 2.89 7.94 37.29
N PRO A 278 3.92 8.38 36.52
CA PRO A 278 3.69 9.12 35.28
C PRO A 278 2.94 8.27 34.25
N LEU A 279 2.24 8.92 33.33
CA LEU A 279 1.52 8.22 32.27
C LEU A 279 2.50 7.62 31.25
N ASP A 280 2.29 6.34 30.91
CA ASP A 280 2.96 5.69 29.79
C ASP A 280 2.36 6.21 28.47
N LEU A 281 3.00 7.22 27.88
CA LEU A 281 2.54 7.86 26.64
C LEU A 281 3.43 7.55 25.42
N ILE A 282 4.49 6.78 25.60
CA ILE A 282 5.44 6.40 24.55
C ILE A 282 5.64 4.88 24.51
N TYR A 283 6.05 4.37 23.36
CA TYR A 283 6.19 2.94 23.05
C TYR A 283 4.87 2.17 23.15
N ASN A 284 3.76 2.85 22.84
CA ASN A 284 2.42 2.29 22.86
C ASN A 284 1.50 2.97 21.84
N ARG A 285 0.29 2.42 21.69
CA ARG A 285 -0.74 2.91 20.76
C ARG A 285 -1.13 4.37 21.01
N ILE A 286 -1.18 4.81 22.26
CA ILE A 286 -1.63 6.18 22.62
C ILE A 286 -0.67 7.20 22.01
N GLY A 287 0.63 7.02 22.21
CA GLY A 287 1.65 7.89 21.64
C GLY A 287 1.59 7.94 20.11
N VAL A 288 1.37 6.79 19.46
CA VAL A 288 1.20 6.71 18.01
C VAL A 288 -0.01 7.51 17.54
N LEU A 289 -1.17 7.36 18.19
CA LEU A 289 -2.38 8.10 17.84
C LEU A 289 -2.20 9.61 18.02
N ILE A 290 -1.56 10.06 19.11
CA ILE A 290 -1.31 11.48 19.38
C ILE A 290 -0.39 12.07 18.29
N ALA A 291 0.76 11.44 18.06
CA ALA A 291 1.75 11.93 17.12
C ALA A 291 1.21 11.94 15.69
N MET A 292 0.59 10.84 15.25
CA MET A 292 0.00 10.75 13.90
C MET A 292 -1.15 11.73 13.72
N THR A 293 -2.01 11.93 14.74
CA THR A 293 -3.09 12.93 14.68
C THR A 293 -2.51 14.32 14.45
N HIS A 294 -1.54 14.77 15.25
CA HIS A 294 -0.91 16.09 15.05
C HIS A 294 -0.27 16.22 13.66
N ILE A 295 0.30 15.13 13.15
CA ILE A 295 0.94 15.11 11.85
C ILE A 295 -0.04 15.21 10.70
N LEU A 296 -1.17 14.51 10.80
CA LEU A 296 -2.15 14.41 9.73
C LEU A 296 -3.31 15.42 9.84
N LEU A 297 -3.49 16.08 10.98
CA LEU A 297 -4.55 17.05 11.23
C LEU A 297 -4.69 18.12 10.13
N PRO A 298 -3.60 18.72 9.60
CA PRO A 298 -3.73 19.73 8.56
C PRO A 298 -4.37 19.19 7.27
N PHE A 299 -4.12 17.93 6.93
CA PHE A 299 -4.70 17.28 5.75
C PHE A 299 -6.20 16.99 5.91
N MET A 300 -6.72 16.96 7.15
CA MET A 300 -8.17 16.95 7.42
C MET A 300 -8.75 18.36 7.34
N VAL A 301 -8.06 19.33 7.95
CA VAL A 301 -8.57 20.71 8.10
C VAL A 301 -8.71 21.39 6.74
N LEU A 302 -7.72 21.28 5.85
CA LEU A 302 -7.69 22.06 4.61
C LEU A 302 -8.85 21.72 3.64
N PRO A 303 -9.19 20.44 3.35
CA PRO A 303 -10.33 20.12 2.51
C PRO A 303 -11.67 20.54 3.13
N ILE A 304 -11.84 20.33 4.44
CA ILE A 304 -13.05 20.76 5.15
C ILE A 304 -13.21 22.28 5.09
N TYR A 305 -12.14 23.02 5.41
CA TYR A 305 -12.13 24.48 5.37
C TYR A 305 -12.44 25.02 3.97
N SER A 306 -11.83 24.44 2.92
CA SER A 306 -12.04 24.84 1.53
C SER A 306 -13.52 24.78 1.14
N VAL A 307 -14.21 23.70 1.51
CA VAL A 307 -15.66 23.55 1.28
C VAL A 307 -16.46 24.47 2.19
N MET A 308 -16.14 24.53 3.48
CA MET A 308 -16.88 25.38 4.42
C MET A 308 -16.86 26.87 4.05
N LYS A 309 -15.75 27.35 3.48
CA LYS A 309 -15.60 28.74 3.03
C LYS A 309 -16.44 29.05 1.80
N SER A 310 -16.76 28.07 0.96
CA SER A 310 -17.61 28.27 -0.22
C SER A 310 -19.10 28.29 0.12
N ILE A 311 -19.51 27.85 1.32
CA ILE A 311 -20.90 27.85 1.76
C ILE A 311 -21.36 29.28 2.08
N PRO A 312 -22.32 29.85 1.31
CA PRO A 312 -22.89 31.17 1.58
C PRO A 312 -23.55 31.24 2.97
N PRO A 313 -23.27 32.27 3.78
CA PRO A 313 -23.86 32.41 5.12
C PRO A 313 -25.38 32.69 5.09
N VAL A 314 -25.95 33.00 3.92
CA VAL A 314 -27.40 33.23 3.75
C VAL A 314 -28.23 31.99 4.08
N TYR A 315 -27.71 30.77 3.84
CA TYR A 315 -28.43 29.54 4.12
C TYR A 315 -28.76 29.37 5.61
N LEU A 316 -27.80 29.70 6.48
CA LEU A 316 -28.00 29.66 7.94
C LEU A 316 -28.96 30.76 8.42
N ARG A 317 -28.91 31.95 7.81
CA ARG A 317 -29.84 33.05 8.12
C ARG A 317 -31.27 32.69 7.72
N ALA A 318 -31.45 32.13 6.51
CA ALA A 318 -32.75 31.69 6.02
C ALA A 318 -33.37 30.60 6.91
N ALA A 319 -32.58 29.62 7.33
CA ALA A 319 -33.04 28.58 8.25
C ALA A 319 -33.50 29.16 9.60
N SER A 320 -32.75 30.12 10.14
CA SER A 320 -33.09 30.80 11.38
C SER A 320 -34.38 31.63 11.25
N SER A 321 -34.59 32.29 10.11
CA SER A 321 -35.83 33.03 9.81
C SER A 321 -37.07 32.13 9.70
N LEU A 322 -36.90 30.85 9.35
CA LEU A 322 -37.96 29.84 9.34
C LEU A 322 -38.18 29.19 10.72
N GLY A 323 -37.55 29.71 11.78
CA GLY A 323 -37.69 29.20 13.15
C GLY A 323 -36.79 28.02 13.49
N ALA A 324 -35.84 27.65 12.63
CA ALA A 324 -34.90 26.56 12.95
C ALA A 324 -33.88 27.03 14.02
N PRO A 325 -33.72 26.31 15.14
CA PRO A 325 -32.70 26.63 16.12
C PRO A 325 -31.30 26.40 15.53
N PRO A 326 -30.24 27.08 16.06
CA PRO A 326 -28.89 27.03 15.48
C PRO A 326 -28.33 25.62 15.27
N MET A 327 -28.60 24.69 16.19
CA MET A 327 -28.18 23.31 16.07
C MET A 327 -28.89 22.56 14.93
N SER A 328 -30.18 22.81 14.73
CA SER A 328 -30.96 22.23 13.62
C SER A 328 -30.48 22.77 12.28
N ALA A 329 -30.25 24.09 12.18
CA ALA A 329 -29.69 24.72 10.98
C ALA A 329 -28.28 24.17 10.66
N PHE A 330 -27.47 23.94 11.69
CA PHE A 330 -26.15 23.32 11.51
C PHE A 330 -26.25 21.87 11.03
N LEU A 331 -26.98 21.00 11.75
CA LEU A 331 -27.03 19.57 11.47
C LEU A 331 -27.75 19.22 10.16
N ARG A 332 -28.80 19.97 9.80
CA ARG A 332 -29.64 19.65 8.63
C ARG A 332 -29.22 20.36 7.35
N ILE A 333 -28.48 21.46 7.43
CA ILE A 333 -28.11 22.28 6.26
C ILE A 333 -26.59 22.39 6.15
N TYR A 334 -25.93 22.95 7.16
CA TYR A 334 -24.51 23.25 7.07
C TYR A 334 -23.62 22.00 7.03
N LEU A 335 -23.89 21.02 7.89
CA LEU A 335 -23.14 19.77 7.97
C LEU A 335 -23.25 18.94 6.67
N PRO A 336 -24.44 18.69 6.10
CA PRO A 336 -24.56 18.01 4.80
C PRO A 336 -23.81 18.73 3.66
N MET A 337 -23.84 20.06 3.65
CA MET A 337 -23.10 20.84 2.65
C MET A 337 -21.58 20.78 2.82
N SER A 338 -21.07 20.54 4.03
CA SER A 338 -19.63 20.39 4.29
C SER A 338 -19.12 18.95 4.12
N MET A 339 -20.03 17.96 3.99
CA MET A 339 -19.68 16.55 3.81
C MET A 339 -18.71 16.26 2.67
N PRO A 340 -18.78 16.92 1.49
CA PRO A 340 -17.74 16.80 0.46
C PRO A 340 -16.31 17.06 0.94
N GLY A 341 -16.15 18.06 1.83
CA GLY A 341 -14.86 18.40 2.41
C GLY A 341 -14.42 17.40 3.46
N VAL A 342 -15.36 16.95 4.29
CA VAL A 342 -15.13 15.88 5.28
C VAL A 342 -14.72 14.58 4.62
N SER A 343 -15.37 14.21 3.52
CA SER A 343 -15.11 12.98 2.82
C SER A 343 -13.75 13.04 2.11
N ALA A 344 -13.43 14.16 1.45
CA ALA A 344 -12.12 14.38 0.85
C ALA A 344 -10.97 14.38 1.90
N GLY A 345 -11.15 15.09 3.02
CA GLY A 345 -10.17 15.12 4.11
C GLY A 345 -10.01 13.77 4.80
N GLY A 346 -11.12 13.06 5.03
CA GLY A 346 -11.13 11.72 5.63
C GLY A 346 -10.41 10.70 4.77
N LEU A 347 -10.73 10.64 3.48
CA LEU A 347 -10.05 9.73 2.55
C LEU A 347 -8.56 10.04 2.44
N LEU A 348 -8.20 11.33 2.36
CA LEU A 348 -6.80 11.75 2.27
C LEU A 348 -6.02 11.36 3.51
N VAL A 349 -6.52 11.66 4.71
CA VAL A 349 -5.86 11.28 5.98
C VAL A 349 -5.77 9.77 6.13
N PHE A 350 -6.82 9.03 5.77
CA PHE A 350 -6.83 7.58 5.86
C PHE A 350 -5.77 6.94 4.96
N ILE A 351 -5.69 7.35 3.68
CA ILE A 351 -4.68 6.83 2.74
C ILE A 351 -3.27 7.19 3.20
N LEU A 352 -3.05 8.42 3.69
CA LEU A 352 -1.75 8.83 4.21
C LEU A 352 -1.36 8.01 5.46
N ALA A 353 -2.31 7.77 6.37
CA ALA A 353 -2.07 7.00 7.59
C ALA A 353 -1.71 5.54 7.29
N LEU A 354 -2.29 4.91 6.27
CA LEU A 354 -1.98 3.53 5.90
C LEU A 354 -0.51 3.32 5.49
N GLY A 355 0.09 4.34 4.89
CA GLY A 355 1.50 4.34 4.46
C GLY A 355 2.50 4.74 5.55
N TYR A 356 2.04 5.04 6.77
CA TYR A 356 2.90 5.58 7.82
C TYR A 356 3.73 4.48 8.50
N TYR A 357 5.05 4.62 8.47
CA TYR A 357 5.94 3.70 9.19
C TYR A 357 6.90 4.38 10.17
N ILE A 358 7.35 5.62 9.90
CA ILE A 358 8.37 6.29 10.73
C ILE A 358 7.83 6.59 12.14
N THR A 359 6.64 7.17 12.26
CA THR A 359 6.07 7.52 13.57
C THR A 359 5.73 6.30 14.41
N PRO A 360 5.05 5.25 13.91
CA PRO A 360 4.87 4.00 14.66
C PRO A 360 6.18 3.34 15.06
N ALA A 361 7.23 3.40 14.23
CA ALA A 361 8.54 2.84 14.54
C ALA A 361 9.29 3.57 15.66
N LEU A 362 9.05 4.88 15.82
CA LEU A 362 9.75 5.71 16.82
C LEU A 362 8.95 5.92 18.11
N VAL A 363 7.63 6.03 18.01
CA VAL A 363 6.74 6.38 19.13
C VAL A 363 5.93 5.17 19.63
N GLY A 364 5.74 4.16 18.79
CA GLY A 364 4.97 2.95 19.12
C GLY A 364 5.82 1.81 19.65
N GLY A 365 5.16 0.79 20.19
CA GLY A 365 5.79 -0.45 20.60
C GLY A 365 5.83 -1.51 19.49
N PRO A 366 6.30 -2.74 19.78
CA PRO A 366 6.27 -3.86 18.84
C PRO A 366 4.84 -4.18 18.36
N GLY A 367 3.86 -4.02 19.26
CA GLY A 367 2.43 -4.14 18.99
C GLY A 367 1.82 -2.99 18.18
N ASP A 368 2.61 -2.00 17.76
CA ASP A 368 2.12 -0.84 17.03
C ASP A 368 2.67 -0.69 15.61
N GLN A 369 3.62 -1.54 15.23
CA GLN A 369 4.19 -1.54 13.87
C GLN A 369 3.14 -1.89 12.82
N MET A 370 3.16 -1.15 11.71
CA MET A 370 2.20 -1.23 10.61
C MET A 370 2.82 -1.91 9.39
N VAL A 371 2.00 -2.31 8.40
CA VAL A 371 2.46 -3.02 7.19
C VAL A 371 3.60 -2.28 6.49
N SER A 372 3.53 -0.94 6.45
CA SER A 372 4.56 -0.10 5.84
C SER A 372 5.95 -0.25 6.49
N TYR A 373 6.01 -0.56 7.79
CA TYR A 373 7.27 -0.90 8.45
C TYR A 373 7.86 -2.19 7.91
N PHE A 374 7.04 -3.24 7.77
CA PHE A 374 7.50 -4.54 7.25
C PHE A 374 7.91 -4.47 5.78
N ILE A 375 7.21 -3.66 4.97
CA ILE A 375 7.65 -3.37 3.59
C ILE A 375 9.07 -2.77 3.59
N ALA A 376 9.32 -1.77 4.44
CA ALA A 376 10.65 -1.16 4.58
C ALA A 376 11.69 -2.15 5.13
N TYR A 377 11.32 -2.99 6.08
CA TYR A 377 12.17 -4.03 6.66
C TYR A 377 12.61 -5.06 5.61
N TYR A 378 11.66 -5.60 4.84
CA TYR A 378 11.95 -6.57 3.79
C TYR A 378 12.72 -5.95 2.62
N SER A 379 12.48 -4.67 2.30
CA SER A 379 13.25 -3.96 1.27
C SER A 379 14.70 -3.69 1.71
N ASN A 380 14.89 -3.12 2.90
CA ASN A 380 16.15 -2.48 3.27
C ASN A 380 17.03 -3.33 4.20
N GLN A 381 16.44 -4.19 5.04
CA GLN A 381 17.21 -4.99 6.01
C GLN A 381 17.39 -6.43 5.54
N VAL A 382 16.33 -7.07 5.06
CA VAL A 382 16.36 -8.48 4.61
C VAL A 382 16.62 -8.60 3.10
N THR A 383 16.44 -7.51 2.35
CA THR A 383 16.56 -7.46 0.89
C THR A 383 15.73 -8.58 0.22
N ASN A 384 14.54 -8.83 0.76
CA ASN A 384 13.53 -9.73 0.21
C ASN A 384 12.50 -8.91 -0.57
N TRP A 385 12.84 -8.61 -1.82
CA TRP A 385 11.98 -7.84 -2.73
C TRP A 385 10.66 -8.53 -3.06
N GLY A 386 10.61 -9.87 -3.04
CA GLY A 386 9.38 -10.63 -3.27
C GLY A 386 8.36 -10.39 -2.15
N MET A 387 8.79 -10.48 -0.90
CA MET A 387 7.93 -10.21 0.26
C MET A 387 7.53 -8.73 0.35
N ALA A 388 8.47 -7.80 0.12
CA ALA A 388 8.17 -6.38 0.09
C ALA A 388 7.13 -6.02 -1.00
N ALA A 389 7.26 -6.62 -2.18
CA ALA A 389 6.31 -6.47 -3.28
C ALA A 389 4.94 -7.06 -2.91
N ALA A 390 4.89 -8.27 -2.35
CA ALA A 390 3.63 -8.93 -1.98
C ALA A 390 2.82 -8.12 -0.95
N LEU A 391 3.46 -7.68 0.13
CA LEU A 391 2.83 -6.82 1.13
C LEU A 391 2.35 -5.49 0.52
N SER A 392 3.14 -4.91 -0.38
CA SER A 392 2.75 -3.69 -1.11
C SER A 392 1.55 -3.92 -2.04
N THR A 393 1.51 -5.06 -2.74
CA THR A 393 0.38 -5.44 -3.61
C THR A 393 -0.89 -5.62 -2.81
N ILE A 394 -0.85 -6.37 -1.70
CA ILE A 394 -2.03 -6.60 -0.84
C ILE A 394 -2.53 -5.29 -0.25
N LEU A 395 -1.64 -4.44 0.26
CA LEU A 395 -2.02 -3.12 0.78
C LEU A 395 -2.64 -2.25 -0.32
N LEU A 396 -2.05 -2.21 -1.52
CA LEU A 396 -2.59 -1.46 -2.65
C LEU A 396 -3.98 -1.96 -3.07
N VAL A 397 -4.16 -3.28 -3.20
CA VAL A 397 -5.46 -3.87 -3.53
C VAL A 397 -6.50 -3.52 -2.48
N ALA A 398 -6.16 -3.64 -1.19
CA ALA A 398 -7.06 -3.28 -0.11
C ALA A 398 -7.43 -1.78 -0.14
N VAL A 399 -6.48 -0.90 -0.43
CA VAL A 399 -6.74 0.54 -0.62
C VAL A 399 -7.64 0.82 -1.83
N LEU A 400 -7.41 0.14 -2.95
CA LEU A 400 -8.24 0.29 -4.16
C LEU A 400 -9.68 -0.19 -3.92
N ILE A 401 -9.86 -1.30 -3.19
CA ILE A 401 -11.18 -1.79 -2.78
C ILE A 401 -11.88 -0.75 -1.90
N LEU A 402 -11.19 -0.22 -0.88
CA LEU A 402 -11.76 0.80 -0.01
C LEU A 402 -12.08 2.09 -0.76
N TYR A 403 -11.23 2.51 -1.68
CA TYR A 403 -11.48 3.63 -2.57
C TYR A 403 -12.72 3.41 -3.45
N ALA A 404 -12.86 2.22 -4.04
CA ALA A 404 -14.01 1.87 -4.86
C ALA A 404 -15.32 1.84 -4.05
N VAL A 405 -15.28 1.27 -2.84
CA VAL A 405 -16.42 1.28 -1.89
C VAL A 405 -16.76 2.71 -1.49
N TYR A 406 -15.77 3.50 -1.12
CA TYR A 406 -15.96 4.92 -0.78
C TYR A 406 -16.58 5.71 -1.93
N ASN A 407 -16.07 5.53 -3.16
CA ASN A 407 -16.61 6.22 -4.33
C ASN A 407 -18.07 5.81 -4.60
N ARG A 408 -18.40 4.53 -4.42
CA ARG A 408 -19.77 4.03 -4.59
C ARG A 408 -20.75 4.60 -3.54
N ILE A 409 -20.32 4.79 -2.30
CA ILE A 409 -21.16 5.30 -1.21
C ILE A 409 -21.31 6.83 -1.29
N VAL A 410 -20.21 7.55 -1.48
CA VAL A 410 -20.18 9.02 -1.45
C VAL A 410 -20.58 9.62 -2.81
N GLY A 411 -20.36 8.89 -3.91
CA GLY A 411 -20.70 9.33 -5.25
C GLY A 411 -19.87 10.53 -5.70
N ILE A 412 -18.54 10.35 -5.86
CA ILE A 412 -17.64 11.43 -6.31
C ILE A 412 -18.04 11.94 -7.70
N ASP A 413 -18.79 11.17 -8.48
CA ASP A 413 -19.38 11.65 -9.74
C ASP A 413 -20.38 12.80 -9.56
N ARG A 414 -20.96 12.98 -8.36
CA ARG A 414 -21.75 14.17 -7.96
C ARG A 414 -20.89 15.31 -7.42
N LEU A 415 -19.62 15.05 -7.15
CA LEU A 415 -18.60 16.04 -6.75
C LEU A 415 -17.89 16.68 -7.95
N ARG A 416 -18.43 16.55 -9.16
CA ARG A 416 -17.93 17.27 -10.33
C ARG A 416 -17.93 18.77 -10.06
N ILE A 417 -16.73 19.27 -9.84
CA ILE A 417 -16.33 20.68 -9.90
C ILE A 417 -16.64 21.15 -11.32
N GLY A 418 -17.58 22.08 -11.45
CA GLY A 418 -17.74 22.97 -12.61
C GLY A 418 -18.17 22.32 -13.92
#